data_AF-A0A523IQ63-F1
#
_entry.id   AF-A0A523IQ63-F1
#
_cell.length_a   1.000
_cell.length_b   1.000
_cell.length_c   1.000
_cell.angle_alpha   90.00
_cell.angle_beta   90.00
_cell.angle_gamma   90.00
#
_symmetry.space_group_name_H-M   'P 1'
#
loop_
_entity.id
_entity.type
_entity.pdbx_description
1 polymer ?
#
loop_
_entity_poly.entity_id
_entity_poly.type
_entity_poly.pdbx_seq_one_letter_code
_entity_poly.pdbx_strand_id
1 'polypeptide(L)'
;MRMYDKVKGIVTSASNGCGMKSTRQKMLAVFDVLTKPEMEMKPAEIKQIKKVAQDLLRTLKKGKLVLDWRKRQQARAAVRVAIDDVLDKGLPNSFTPDLYRHKCDLVYQHVYEAYFGGGKSIYELAA
;
A
#
# COMPACT_ATOMS: atom_id res chain seq x y z
N MET A 1 -10.82 -6.41 24.61
CA MET A 1 -10.87 -7.31 23.44
C MET A 1 -10.84 -6.45 22.18
N ARG A 2 -9.66 -6.22 21.57
CA ARG A 2 -9.53 -5.28 20.43
C ARG A 2 -10.04 -5.94 19.15
N MET A 3 -10.84 -5.23 18.37
CA MET A 3 -11.42 -5.71 17.10
C MET A 3 -10.37 -6.17 16.06
N TYR A 4 -9.09 -5.81 16.25
CA TYR A 4 -7.96 -6.21 15.42
C TYR A 4 -7.58 -7.70 15.51
N ASP A 5 -7.86 -8.39 16.61
CA ASP A 5 -7.53 -9.81 16.75
C ASP A 5 -8.45 -10.72 15.91
N LYS A 6 -9.68 -10.28 15.61
CA LYS A 6 -10.63 -11.08 14.82
C LYS A 6 -10.32 -11.06 13.32
N VAL A 7 -9.58 -10.06 12.83
CA VAL A 7 -9.17 -9.95 11.42
C VAL A 7 -7.93 -10.80 11.12
N LYS A 8 -7.08 -11.09 12.11
CA LYS A 8 -5.94 -12.01 11.94
C LYS A 8 -6.34 -13.47 11.70
N GLY A 9 -7.55 -13.87 12.09
CA GLY A 9 -8.04 -15.25 11.92
C GLY A 9 -8.30 -15.70 10.48
N ILE A 10 -8.29 -14.79 9.50
CA ILE A 10 -8.59 -15.12 8.09
C ILE A 10 -7.31 -15.35 7.27
N VAL A 11 -6.12 -14.98 7.79
CA VAL A 11 -4.88 -14.96 6.99
C VAL A 11 -3.93 -16.13 7.26
N THR A 12 -4.34 -17.10 8.08
CA THR A 12 -3.53 -18.28 8.43
C THR A 12 -4.21 -19.55 7.93
N SER A 13 -4.16 -19.78 6.63
CA SER A 13 -4.13 -21.14 6.10
C SER A 13 -3.08 -21.23 5.00
N ALA A 14 -2.45 -22.40 4.97
CA ALA A 14 -1.18 -22.69 4.35
C ALA A 14 -1.16 -22.50 2.82
N SER A 15 0.02 -22.21 2.28
CA SER A 15 0.54 -22.87 1.08
C SER A 15 2.00 -22.50 0.84
N ASN A 16 2.77 -23.54 0.55
CA ASN A 16 4.18 -23.51 0.18
C ASN A 16 4.34 -22.71 -1.13
N GLY A 17 5.25 -21.74 -1.13
CA GLY A 17 5.52 -20.89 -2.30
C GLY A 17 6.34 -19.67 -1.93
N CYS A 18 7.65 -19.75 -2.11
CA CYS A 18 8.61 -18.71 -1.70
C CYS A 18 8.39 -17.34 -2.40
N GLY A 19 7.59 -17.26 -3.46
CA GLY A 19 7.26 -15.99 -4.15
C GLY A 19 6.06 -15.19 -3.60
N MET A 20 5.14 -15.80 -2.83
CA MET A 20 3.86 -15.15 -2.47
C MET A 20 3.91 -14.30 -1.18
N LYS A 21 4.93 -14.50 -0.32
CA LYS A 21 5.04 -13.82 0.99
C LYS A 21 5.29 -12.31 0.84
N SER A 22 6.16 -11.91 -0.09
CA SER A 22 6.58 -10.51 -0.27
C SER A 22 5.41 -9.58 -0.66
N THR A 23 4.52 -10.02 -1.55
CA THR A 23 3.39 -9.19 -2.01
C THR A 23 2.34 -8.98 -0.92
N ARG A 24 2.09 -9.99 -0.07
CA ARG A 24 1.17 -9.87 1.06
C ARG A 24 1.69 -8.87 2.10
N GLN A 25 2.98 -8.93 2.45
CA GLN A 25 3.59 -7.99 3.39
C GLN A 25 3.57 -6.56 2.88
N LYS A 26 3.93 -6.35 1.60
CA LYS A 26 3.85 -5.05 0.92
C LYS A 26 2.44 -4.44 1.01
N MET A 27 1.41 -5.25 0.73
CA MET A 27 0.02 -4.80 0.80
C MET A 27 -0.41 -4.43 2.23
N LEU A 28 -0.03 -5.25 3.22
CA LEU A 28 -0.35 -4.99 4.62
C LEU A 28 0.31 -3.72 5.15
N ALA A 29 1.52 -3.39 4.70
CA ALA A 29 2.21 -2.17 5.09
C ALA A 29 1.50 -0.92 4.53
N VAL A 30 1.10 -0.93 3.26
CA VAL A 30 0.29 0.17 2.67
C VAL A 30 -1.05 0.30 3.38
N PHE A 31 -1.71 -0.83 3.70
CA PHE A 31 -2.94 -0.82 4.48
C PHE A 31 -2.74 -0.18 5.86
N ASP A 32 -1.66 -0.54 6.57
CA ASP A 32 -1.34 -0.02 7.91
C ASP A 32 -1.10 1.50 7.88
N VAL A 33 -0.41 2.01 6.86
CA VAL A 33 -0.23 3.45 6.61
C VAL A 33 -1.58 4.15 6.41
N LEU A 34 -2.50 3.52 5.67
CA LEU A 34 -3.83 4.08 5.43
C LEU A 34 -4.73 4.04 6.66
N THR A 35 -4.54 3.08 7.57
CA THR A 35 -5.42 2.89 8.73
C THR A 35 -4.93 3.56 10.03
N LYS A 36 -3.72 4.14 10.05
CA LYS A 36 -3.13 4.78 11.24
C LYS A 36 -3.08 6.32 11.17
N PRO A 37 -3.54 7.08 12.18
CA PRO A 37 -3.98 6.63 13.51
C PRO A 37 -5.31 5.88 13.46
N GLU A 38 -5.52 4.98 14.42
CA GLU A 38 -6.63 4.03 14.48
C GLU A 38 -7.98 4.73 14.26
N MET A 39 -8.53 4.55 13.07
CA MET A 39 -9.81 5.14 12.67
C MET A 39 -10.88 4.05 12.67
N GLU A 40 -12.06 4.40 13.18
CA GLU A 40 -13.20 3.49 13.19
C GLU A 40 -13.70 3.31 11.74
N MET A 41 -13.42 2.15 11.17
CA MET A 41 -13.86 1.79 9.82
C MET A 41 -14.84 0.63 9.87
N LYS A 42 -15.84 0.67 8.99
CA LYS A 42 -16.74 -0.46 8.78
C LYS A 42 -15.98 -1.62 8.13
N PRO A 43 -16.39 -2.89 8.39
CA PRO A 43 -15.77 -4.05 7.75
C PRO A 43 -15.83 -4.01 6.21
N ALA A 44 -16.82 -3.33 5.62
CA ALA A 44 -16.90 -3.08 4.19
C ALA A 44 -15.79 -2.13 3.70
N GLU A 45 -15.54 -1.04 4.43
CA GLU A 45 -14.47 -0.06 4.14
C GLU A 45 -13.09 -0.70 4.28
N ILE A 46 -12.90 -1.56 5.28
CA ILE A 46 -11.64 -2.32 5.45
C ILE A 46 -11.36 -3.18 4.21
N LYS A 47 -12.37 -3.88 3.68
CA LYS A 47 -12.22 -4.69 2.46
C LYS A 47 -11.89 -3.81 1.24
N GLN A 48 -12.54 -2.65 1.14
CA GLN A 48 -12.29 -1.68 0.08
C GLN A 48 -10.84 -1.17 0.13
N ILE A 49 -10.37 -0.71 1.29
CA ILE A 49 -9.00 -0.19 1.45
C ILE A 49 -7.95 -1.26 1.15
N LYS A 50 -8.18 -2.52 1.55
CA LYS A 50 -7.30 -3.64 1.19
C LYS A 50 -7.21 -3.83 -0.33
N LYS A 51 -8.34 -3.74 -1.03
CA LYS A 51 -8.38 -3.83 -2.50
C LYS A 51 -7.63 -2.68 -3.14
N VAL A 52 -7.81 -1.45 -2.65
CA VAL A 52 -7.10 -0.25 -3.11
C VAL A 52 -5.59 -0.39 -2.92
N ALA A 53 -5.14 -0.85 -1.76
CA ALA A 53 -3.72 -1.09 -1.50
C ALA A 53 -3.12 -2.13 -2.47
N GLN A 54 -3.88 -3.19 -2.79
CA GLN A 54 -3.47 -4.20 -3.76
C GLN A 54 -3.40 -3.63 -5.18
N ASP A 55 -4.41 -2.86 -5.59
CA ASP A 55 -4.49 -2.22 -6.90
C ASP A 55 -3.39 -1.17 -7.10
N LEU A 56 -3.08 -0.40 -6.05
CA LEU A 56 -1.98 0.55 -6.04
C LEU A 56 -0.65 -0.16 -6.29
N LEU A 57 -0.34 -1.20 -5.52
CA LEU A 57 0.91 -1.95 -5.68
C LEU A 57 1.04 -2.59 -7.06
N ARG A 58 -0.07 -3.10 -7.61
CA ARG A 58 -0.10 -3.65 -8.98
C ARG A 58 0.21 -2.56 -10.01
N THR A 59 -0.41 -1.40 -9.88
CA THR A 59 -0.21 -0.25 -10.79
C THR A 59 1.22 0.26 -10.73
N LEU A 60 1.76 0.42 -9.53
CA LEU A 60 3.12 0.90 -9.32
C LEU A 60 4.17 -0.10 -9.85
N LYS A 61 4.05 -1.39 -9.52
CA LYS A 61 4.98 -2.42 -10.01
C LYS A 61 4.92 -2.64 -11.52
N LYS A 62 3.74 -2.51 -12.14
CA LYS A 62 3.57 -2.77 -13.59
C LYS A 62 4.27 -1.75 -14.47
N GLY A 63 4.40 -0.49 -14.04
CA GLY A 63 4.95 0.54 -14.93
C GLY A 63 5.51 1.80 -14.30
N LYS A 64 5.52 1.94 -12.97
CA LYS A 64 6.01 3.17 -12.32
C LYS A 64 7.30 2.95 -11.54
N LEU A 65 7.47 1.78 -10.93
CA LEU A 65 8.67 1.37 -10.20
C LEU A 65 9.70 0.69 -11.13
N VAL A 66 9.97 1.31 -12.28
CA VAL A 66 11.01 0.88 -13.23
C VAL A 66 12.42 1.25 -12.72
N LEU A 67 13.47 0.80 -13.40
CA LEU A 67 14.86 1.06 -13.04
C LEU A 67 15.10 2.56 -12.79
N ASP A 68 15.78 2.90 -11.68
CA ASP A 68 16.14 4.28 -11.31
C ASP A 68 14.98 5.30 -11.22
N TRP A 69 13.74 4.87 -10.99
CA TRP A 69 12.58 5.77 -10.88
C TRP A 69 12.77 6.89 -9.83
N ARG A 70 13.48 6.60 -8.72
CA ARG A 70 13.82 7.60 -7.69
C ARG A 70 14.76 8.70 -8.19
N LYS A 71 15.58 8.44 -9.21
CA LYS A 71 16.52 9.42 -9.77
C LYS A 71 15.83 10.36 -10.76
N ARG A 72 14.78 9.90 -11.45
CA ARG A 72 14.06 10.70 -12.45
C ARG A 72 12.94 11.50 -11.79
N GLN A 73 12.94 12.83 -11.94
CA GLN A 73 11.87 13.68 -11.38
C GLN A 73 10.51 13.38 -12.01
N GLN A 74 10.46 13.10 -13.32
CA GLN A 74 9.23 12.73 -14.01
C GLN A 74 8.64 11.42 -13.47
N ALA A 75 9.48 10.42 -13.18
CA ALA A 75 9.02 9.16 -12.62
C ALA A 75 8.51 9.30 -11.18
N ARG A 76 9.19 10.10 -10.35
CA ARG A 76 8.71 10.47 -9.00
C ARG A 76 7.35 11.16 -9.04
N ALA A 77 7.18 12.14 -9.92
CA ALA A 77 5.89 12.81 -10.12
C ALA A 77 4.81 11.83 -10.61
N ALA A 78 5.14 10.96 -11.57
CA ALA A 78 4.22 9.96 -12.08
C ALA A 78 3.80 8.91 -11.02
N VAL A 79 4.67 8.60 -10.05
CA VAL A 79 4.33 7.76 -8.90
C VAL A 79 3.37 8.47 -7.96
N ARG A 80 3.61 9.75 -7.62
CA ARG A 80 2.67 10.54 -6.79
C ARG A 80 1.29 10.62 -7.43
N VAL A 81 1.22 11.01 -8.70
CA VAL A 81 -0.06 11.10 -9.43
C VAL A 81 -0.79 9.76 -9.47
N ALA A 82 -0.08 8.64 -9.63
CA ALA A 82 -0.70 7.31 -9.61
C ALA A 82 -1.21 6.92 -8.22
N ILE A 83 -0.50 7.33 -7.15
CA ILE A 83 -0.95 7.15 -5.77
C ILE A 83 -2.24 7.94 -5.56
N ASP A 84 -2.21 9.24 -5.87
CA ASP A 84 -3.36 10.14 -5.72
C ASP A 84 -4.59 9.61 -6.47
N ASP A 85 -4.45 9.26 -7.75
CA ASP A 85 -5.55 8.76 -8.60
C ASP A 85 -6.17 7.45 -8.07
N VAL A 86 -5.34 6.51 -7.59
CA VAL A 86 -5.82 5.22 -7.07
C VAL A 86 -6.49 5.39 -5.70
N LEU A 87 -5.94 6.26 -4.85
CA LEU A 87 -6.51 6.56 -3.55
C LEU A 87 -7.81 7.35 -3.68
N ASP A 88 -7.89 8.31 -4.61
CA ASP A 88 -9.08 9.13 -4.84
C ASP A 88 -10.27 8.28 -5.29
N LYS A 89 -10.04 7.39 -6.27
CA LYS A 89 -11.05 6.45 -6.77
C LYS A 89 -11.42 5.35 -5.77
N GLY A 90 -10.51 5.08 -4.84
CA GLY A 90 -10.53 3.88 -4.02
C GLY A 90 -10.99 4.11 -2.58
N LEU A 91 -10.68 5.25 -1.99
CA LEU A 91 -10.95 5.50 -0.58
C LEU A 91 -12.43 5.76 -0.32
N PRO A 92 -12.95 5.32 0.83
CA PRO A 92 -14.32 5.61 1.22
C PRO A 92 -14.47 7.08 1.65
N ASN A 93 -15.70 7.58 1.61
CA ASN A 93 -16.06 8.96 1.98
C ASN A 93 -15.70 9.36 3.42
N SER A 94 -15.34 8.39 4.26
CA SER A 94 -14.81 8.62 5.62
C SER A 94 -13.45 9.33 5.62
N PHE A 95 -12.74 9.37 4.48
CA PHE A 95 -11.50 10.13 4.33
C PHE A 95 -11.82 11.56 3.89
N THR A 96 -11.69 12.51 4.84
CA THR A 96 -11.77 13.94 4.52
C THR A 96 -10.63 14.36 3.59
N PRO A 97 -10.77 15.47 2.83
CA PRO A 97 -9.72 15.94 1.92
C PRO A 97 -8.36 16.16 2.61
N ASP A 98 -8.34 16.68 3.84
CA ASP A 98 -7.13 16.84 4.64
C ASP A 98 -6.47 15.51 5.02
N LEU A 99 -7.29 14.54 5.47
CA LEU A 99 -6.81 13.21 5.80
C LEU A 99 -6.28 12.51 4.55
N TYR A 100 -7.02 12.59 3.45
CA TYR A 100 -6.63 12.06 2.14
C TYR A 100 -5.24 12.56 1.72
N ARG A 101 -5.00 13.87 1.74
CA ARG A 101 -3.71 14.46 1.35
C ARG A 101 -2.58 13.92 2.23
N HIS A 102 -2.79 13.92 3.54
CA HIS A 102 -1.83 13.40 4.51
C HIS A 102 -1.51 11.92 4.26
N LYS A 103 -2.54 11.11 3.96
CA LYS A 103 -2.37 9.69 3.63
C LYS A 103 -1.61 9.48 2.33
N CYS A 104 -1.89 10.26 1.29
CA CYS A 104 -1.17 10.18 0.02
C CYS A 104 0.32 10.43 0.22
N ASP A 105 0.69 11.43 1.02
CA ASP A 105 2.08 11.70 1.36
C ASP A 105 2.73 10.55 2.13
N LEU A 106 2.07 10.00 3.15
CA LEU A 106 2.59 8.85 3.90
C LEU A 106 2.77 7.60 3.04
N VAL A 107 1.82 7.32 2.15
CA VAL A 107 1.91 6.19 1.21
C VAL A 107 3.05 6.41 0.22
N TYR A 108 3.20 7.63 -0.31
CA TYR A 108 4.31 7.97 -1.18
C TYR A 108 5.66 7.81 -0.48
N GLN A 109 5.81 8.33 0.75
CA GLN A 109 7.02 8.15 1.56
C GLN A 109 7.32 6.67 1.77
N HIS A 110 6.32 5.89 2.17
CA HIS A 110 6.48 4.45 2.36
C HIS A 110 6.94 3.73 1.08
N VAL A 111 6.32 4.03 -0.07
CA VAL A 111 6.75 3.48 -1.38
C VAL A 111 8.17 3.94 -1.72
N TYR A 112 8.46 5.21 -1.48
CA TYR A 112 9.77 5.81 -1.71
C TYR A 112 10.83 5.25 -0.78
N GLU A 113 10.53 4.72 0.39
CA GLU A 113 11.50 4.02 1.24
C GLU A 113 11.58 2.54 0.88
N ALA A 114 10.43 1.91 0.65
CA ALA A 114 10.31 0.47 0.46
C ALA A 114 10.87 -0.04 -0.88
N TYR A 115 10.92 0.78 -1.95
CA TYR A 115 11.32 0.32 -3.30
C TYR A 115 12.53 1.07 -3.86
N PHE A 116 13.74 0.52 -3.72
CA PHE A 116 15.01 1.19 -4.05
C PHE A 116 15.31 1.32 -5.55
N GLY A 117 14.45 0.78 -6.41
CA GLY A 117 14.64 0.77 -7.87
C GLY A 117 15.35 -0.50 -8.33
N GLY A 118 15.15 -0.87 -9.59
CA GLY A 118 15.71 -2.09 -10.18
C GLY A 118 15.15 -3.39 -9.60
N GLY A 119 13.85 -3.41 -9.30
CA GLY A 119 13.17 -4.56 -8.70
C GLY A 119 13.37 -4.69 -7.19
N LYS A 120 14.45 -4.12 -6.63
CA LYS A 120 14.83 -4.26 -5.23
C LYS A 120 13.87 -3.53 -4.29
N SER A 121 13.40 -4.24 -3.26
CA SER A 121 12.60 -3.68 -2.18
C SER A 121 13.14 -4.05 -0.79
N ILE A 122 12.83 -3.27 0.25
CA ILE A 122 13.17 -3.62 1.65
C ILE A 122 12.69 -5.02 2.04
N TYR A 123 11.62 -5.50 1.38
CA TYR A 123 11.01 -6.81 1.59
C TYR A 123 11.71 -7.96 0.85
N GLU A 124 12.69 -7.67 0.01
CA GLU A 124 13.54 -8.68 -0.65
C GLU A 124 14.89 -8.85 0.05
N LEU A 125 15.33 -7.85 0.82
CA LEU A 125 16.57 -7.91 1.62
C LEU A 125 16.35 -8.55 3.00
N ALA A 126 15.11 -8.57 3.48
CA ALA A 126 14.72 -9.15 4.78
C ALA A 126 14.19 -10.61 4.66
N ALA A 127 14.46 -11.29 3.53
CA ALA A 127 14.02 -12.66 3.26
C ALA A 127 15.16 -13.67 3.38
#